data_AF-A0A399EL79-F1
#
_entry.id   AF-A0A399EL79-F1
#
_cell.length_a   1.000
_cell.length_b   1.000
_cell.length_c   1.000
_cell.angle_alpha   90.00
_cell.angle_beta   90.00
_cell.angle_gamma   90.00
#
_symmetry.space_group_name_H-M   'P 1'
#
loop_
_entity.id
_entity.type
_entity.pdbx_description
1 polymer ?
#
loop_
_entity_poly.entity_id
_entity_poly.type
_entity_poly.pdbx_seq_one_letter_code
_entity_poly.pdbx_strand_id
1 'polypeptide(L)'
;MLQLIVFAGFALMLYNVYFGFRMKSQAPGGIIGERLVQLNSFIALFALGYLAVGLLTWGRPADPLLLITGLILLFGAVFVWLVLRLVEAILAALEA
;
A
#
# COMPACT_ATOMS: atom_id res chain seq x y z
N MET A 1 -7.26 19.51 -5.88
CA MET A 1 -7.83 18.17 -6.19
C MET A 1 -6.76 17.09 -6.22
N LEU A 2 -5.70 17.21 -7.03
CA LEU A 2 -4.61 16.23 -7.09
C LEU A 2 -4.00 15.88 -5.72
N GLN A 3 -3.64 16.89 -4.91
CA GLN A 3 -3.02 16.66 -3.60
C GLN A 3 -3.92 15.84 -2.66
N LEU A 4 -5.25 16.02 -2.72
CA LEU A 4 -6.18 15.23 -1.92
C LEU A 4 -6.16 13.75 -2.34
N ILE A 5 -6.08 13.48 -3.64
CA ILE A 5 -6.02 12.12 -4.20
C ILE A 5 -4.71 11.43 -3.77
N VAL A 6 -3.58 12.11 -3.96
CA VAL A 6 -2.26 11.57 -3.59
C VAL A 6 -2.15 11.37 -2.08
N PHE A 7 -2.64 12.33 -1.29
CA PHE A 7 -2.65 12.22 0.17
C PHE A 7 -3.55 11.09 0.66
N ALA A 8 -4.75 10.92 0.09
CA ALA A 8 -5.64 9.81 0.42
C ALA A 8 -5.00 8.45 0.06
N GLY A 9 -4.39 8.35 -1.13
CA GLY A 9 -3.65 7.16 -1.54
C GLY A 9 -2.47 6.86 -0.62
N PHE A 10 -1.72 7.89 -0.21
CA PHE A 10 -0.58 7.74 0.71
C PHE A 10 -1.02 7.29 2.10
N ALA A 11 -2.07 7.90 2.66
CA ALA A 11 -2.63 7.52 3.95
C ALA A 11 -3.13 6.07 3.93
N LEU A 12 -3.80 5.65 2.86
CA LEU A 12 -4.24 4.27 2.67
C LEU A 12 -3.04 3.32 2.55
N MET A 13 -1.97 3.73 1.86
CA MET A 13 -0.75 2.93 1.76
C MET A 13 -0.05 2.77 3.11
N LEU A 14 0.02 3.82 3.93
CA LEU A 14 0.54 3.72 5.30
C LEU A 14 -0.29 2.77 6.17
N TYR A 15 -1.62 2.83 6.04
CA TYR A 15 -2.51 1.87 6.68
C TYR A 15 -2.19 0.44 6.23
N ASN A 16 -1.95 0.20 4.94
CA ASN A 16 -1.58 -1.11 4.41
C ASN A 16 -0.24 -1.61 4.96
N VAL A 17 0.77 -0.75 5.10
CA VAL A 17 2.05 -1.10 5.74
C VAL A 17 1.82 -1.55 7.18
N TYR A 18 1.05 -0.78 7.94
CA TYR A 18 0.70 -1.12 9.33
C TYR A 18 -0.06 -2.45 9.41
N PHE A 19 -1.05 -2.63 8.54
CA PHE A 19 -1.86 -3.85 8.46
C PHE A 19 -1.00 -5.07 8.11
N GLY A 20 -0.09 -4.95 7.14
CA GLY A 20 0.84 -6.01 6.78
C GLY A 20 1.79 -6.39 7.92
N PHE A 21 2.30 -5.43 8.68
CA PHE A 21 3.10 -5.70 9.88
C PHE A 21 2.30 -6.42 10.97
N ARG A 22 1.05 -6.01 11.20
CA ARG A 22 0.15 -6.68 12.16
C ARG A 22 -0.11 -8.13 11.72
N MET A 23 -0.40 -8.35 10.45
CA MET A 23 -0.67 -9.69 9.91
C MET A 23 0.55 -10.61 10.05
N LYS A 24 1.76 -10.08 9.82
CA LYS A 24 3.01 -10.81 10.07
C LYS A 24 3.13 -11.30 11.52
N SER A 25 2.67 -10.52 12.51
CA SER A 25 2.75 -10.92 13.92
C SER A 25 1.85 -12.11 14.27
N GLN A 26 0.85 -12.38 13.44
CA GLN A 26 -0.12 -13.47 13.60
C GLN A 26 0.23 -14.69 12.73
N ALA A 27 1.01 -14.50 11.67
CA ALA A 27 1.31 -15.55 10.72
C ALA A 27 2.25 -16.62 11.30
N PRO A 28 2.05 -17.91 10.92
CA PRO A 28 2.98 -18.98 11.28
C PRO A 28 4.38 -18.72 10.71
N GLY A 29 5.40 -19.08 11.49
CA GLY A 29 6.81 -18.95 11.09
C GLY A 29 7.16 -19.78 9.84
N GLY A 30 8.37 -19.57 9.30
CA GLY A 30 8.85 -20.27 8.10
C GLY A 30 8.60 -19.49 6.81
N ILE A 31 8.40 -20.21 5.70
CA ILE A 31 8.33 -19.64 4.34
C ILE A 31 7.21 -18.58 4.23
N ILE A 32 6.06 -18.81 4.85
CA ILE A 32 4.92 -17.89 4.82
C ILE A 32 5.32 -16.54 5.46
N GLY A 33 5.93 -16.58 6.65
CA GLY A 33 6.44 -15.38 7.32
C GLY A 33 7.48 -14.61 6.50
N GLU A 34 8.42 -15.30 5.84
CA GLU A 34 9.41 -14.66 4.96
C GLU A 34 8.76 -13.97 3.76
N ARG A 35 7.79 -14.62 3.11
CA ARG A 35 7.04 -14.02 1.98
C ARG A 35 6.22 -12.81 2.42
N LEU A 36 5.63 -12.85 3.61
CA LEU A 36 4.93 -11.71 4.19
C LEU A 36 5.88 -10.54 4.50
N VAL A 37 7.09 -10.81 5.00
CA VAL A 37 8.11 -9.77 5.20
C VAL A 37 8.51 -9.14 3.86
N GLN A 38 8.72 -9.95 2.83
CA GLN A 38 9.03 -9.46 1.49
C GLN A 38 7.90 -8.59 0.92
N LEU A 39 6.64 -9.06 1.03
CA LEU A 39 5.46 -8.32 0.62
C LEU A 39 5.38 -6.98 1.35
N ASN A 40 5.50 -6.98 2.68
CA ASN A 40 5.38 -5.77 3.47
C ASN A 40 6.52 -4.78 3.20
N SER A 41 7.72 -5.27 2.86
CA SER A 41 8.85 -4.44 2.44
C SER A 41 8.55 -3.72 1.12
N PHE A 42 7.93 -4.41 0.15
CA PHE A 42 7.48 -3.78 -1.10
C PHE A 42 6.37 -2.75 -0.86
N ILE A 43 5.42 -3.03 0.03
CA ILE A 43 4.36 -2.08 0.39
C ILE A 43 4.96 -0.81 1.01
N ALA A 44 5.97 -0.96 1.88
CA ALA A 44 6.69 0.17 2.45
C ALA A 44 7.44 0.98 1.37
N LEU A 45 8.08 0.33 0.40
CA LEU A 45 8.69 1.01 -0.74
C LEU A 45 7.66 1.77 -1.58
N PHE A 46 6.48 1.20 -1.79
CA PHE A 46 5.37 1.91 -2.43
C PHE A 46 4.95 3.15 -1.64
N ALA A 47 4.83 3.05 -0.30
CA ALA A 47 4.53 4.22 0.53
C ALA A 47 5.56 5.34 0.34
N LEU A 48 6.85 5.01 0.31
CA LEU A 48 7.92 5.97 0.02
C LEU A 48 7.80 6.58 -1.39
N GLY A 49 7.39 5.78 -2.39
CA GLY A 49 7.10 6.28 -3.73
C GLY A 49 5.97 7.31 -3.76
N TYR A 50 4.91 7.11 -2.98
CA TYR A 50 3.79 8.06 -2.89
C TYR A 50 4.23 9.36 -2.22
N LEU A 51 5.04 9.27 -1.16
CA LEU A 51 5.66 10.42 -0.52
C LEU A 51 6.52 11.20 -1.53
N ALA A 52 7.38 10.50 -2.28
CA ALA A 52 8.24 11.11 -3.29
C ALA A 52 7.41 11.83 -4.37
N VAL A 53 6.36 11.21 -4.90
CA VAL A 53 5.45 11.86 -5.86
C VAL A 53 4.78 13.07 -5.23
N GLY A 54 4.27 12.97 -4.01
CA GLY A 54 3.64 14.08 -3.29
C GLY A 54 4.58 15.29 -3.13
N LEU A 55 5.85 15.04 -2.78
CA LEU A 55 6.87 16.08 -2.64
C LEU A 55 7.27 16.70 -3.99
N LEU A 56 7.48 15.87 -5.02
CA LEU A 56 7.92 16.32 -6.35
C LEU A 56 6.81 17.03 -7.16
N THR A 57 5.56 16.81 -6.80
CA THR A 57 4.38 17.42 -7.44
C THR A 57 3.80 18.57 -6.61
N TRP A 58 4.39 18.85 -5.44
CA TRP A 58 3.90 19.90 -4.55
C TRP A 58 3.97 21.28 -5.20
N GLY A 59 2.86 22.02 -5.15
CA GLY A 59 2.76 23.37 -5.72
C GLY A 59 2.78 23.42 -7.25
N ARG A 60 2.84 22.28 -7.96
CA ARG A 60 2.70 22.23 -9.41
C ARG A 60 1.23 22.35 -9.82
N PRO A 61 0.92 23.08 -10.90
CA PRO A 61 -0.44 23.10 -11.45
C PRO A 61 -0.83 21.69 -11.88
N ALA A 62 -2.07 21.30 -11.61
CA ALA A 62 -2.54 19.97 -11.98
C ALA A 62 -2.77 19.90 -13.49
N ASP A 63 -1.94 19.15 -14.19
CA ASP A 63 -2.18 18.74 -15.57
C ASP A 63 -2.83 17.34 -15.64
N PRO A 64 -3.41 16.95 -16.79
CA PRO A 64 -4.10 15.67 -16.94
C PRO A 64 -3.23 14.44 -16.61
N LEU A 65 -1.92 14.46 -16.91
CA LEU A 65 -1.03 13.33 -16.65
C LEU A 65 -0.76 13.18 -15.15
N LEU A 66 -0.59 14.29 -14.43
CA LEU A 66 -0.48 14.27 -12.97
C LEU A 66 -1.77 13.77 -12.32
N LEU A 67 -2.94 14.15 -12.85
CA LEU A 67 -4.24 13.65 -12.39
C LEU A 67 -4.38 12.13 -12.57
N ILE A 68 -4.02 11.61 -13.75
CA ILE A 68 -4.00 10.17 -14.04
C ILE A 68 -3.03 9.44 -13.10
N THR A 69 -1.85 10.01 -12.89
CA THR A 69 -0.85 9.45 -11.95
C THR A 69 -1.40 9.39 -10.54
N GLY A 70 -2.05 10.46 -10.06
CA GLY A 70 -2.72 10.47 -8.75
C GLY A 70 -3.77 9.38 -8.62
N LEU A 71 -4.59 9.15 -9.65
CA LEU A 71 -5.59 8.07 -9.67
C LEU A 71 -4.95 6.69 -9.66
N ILE A 72 -3.88 6.47 -10.44
CA ILE A 72 -3.12 5.21 -10.44
C ILE A 72 -2.57 4.93 -9.04
N LEU A 73 -2.03 5.95 -8.36
CA LEU A 73 -1.59 5.82 -6.97
C LEU A 73 -2.77 5.50 -6.05
N LEU A 74 -3.89 6.21 -6.13
CA LEU A 74 -5.04 5.88 -5.29
C LEU A 74 -5.53 4.43 -5.49
N PHE A 75 -5.68 3.99 -6.73
CA PHE A 75 -6.10 2.63 -7.04
C PHE A 75 -5.04 1.58 -6.68
N GLY A 76 -3.75 1.90 -6.81
CA GLY A 76 -2.67 1.06 -6.35
C GLY A 76 -2.74 0.78 -4.85
N ALA A 77 -3.06 1.80 -4.03
CA ALA A 77 -3.25 1.63 -2.60
C ALA A 77 -4.48 0.77 -2.27
N VAL A 78 -5.58 0.93 -3.00
CA VAL A 78 -6.78 0.08 -2.86
C VAL A 78 -6.46 -1.37 -3.25
N PHE A 79 -5.72 -1.58 -4.34
CA PHE A 79 -5.32 -2.91 -4.79
C PHE A 79 -4.47 -3.63 -3.72
N VAL A 80 -3.47 -2.95 -3.15
CA VAL A 80 -2.66 -3.52 -2.07
C VAL A 80 -3.52 -3.89 -0.86
N TRP A 81 -4.49 -3.05 -0.49
CA TRP A 81 -5.42 -3.36 0.59
C TRP A 81 -6.22 -4.64 0.32
N LEU A 82 -6.75 -4.81 -0.90
CA LEU A 82 -7.46 -6.01 -1.30
C LEU A 82 -6.56 -7.25 -1.27
N VAL A 83 -5.31 -7.13 -1.73
CA VAL A 83 -4.33 -8.21 -1.67
C VAL A 83 -4.05 -8.62 -0.22
N LEU A 84 -3.85 -7.66 0.69
CA LEU A 84 -3.63 -7.97 2.10
C LEU A 84 -4.84 -8.68 2.72
N ARG A 85 -6.08 -8.26 2.41
CA ARG A 85 -7.29 -8.97 2.85
C ARG A 85 -7.38 -10.38 2.30
N LEU A 86 -6.99 -10.60 1.05
CA LEU A 86 -6.96 -11.94 0.46
C LEU A 86 -5.94 -12.82 1.19
N VAL A 87 -4.75 -12.29 1.48
CA VAL A 87 -3.72 -13.05 2.21
C VAL A 87 -4.18 -13.35 3.64
N GLU A 88 -4.81 -12.40 4.34
CA GLU A 88 -5.42 -12.63 5.66
C GLU A 88 -6.45 -13.77 5.62
N ALA A 89 -7.34 -13.76 4.62
CA ALA A 89 -8.34 -14.82 4.45
C ALA A 89 -7.71 -16.19 4.16
N ILE A 90 -6.62 -16.22 3.38
CA ILE A 90 -5.87 -17.45 3.11
C ILE A 90 -5.22 -17.97 4.39
N LEU A 91 -4.59 -17.10 5.20
CA LEU A 91 -4.00 -17.51 6.47
C LEU A 91 -5.04 -18.07 7.43
N ALA A 92 -6.18 -17.40 7.58
CA ALA A 92 -7.28 -17.86 8.42
C ALA A 92 -7.83 -19.24 7.98
N ALA A 93 -7.85 -19.51 6.67
CA ALA A 93 -8.29 -20.80 6.13
C ALA A 93 -7.27 -21.94 6.34
N LEU A 94 -5.99 -21.62 6.55
CA LEU A 94 -4.93 -22.60 6.82
C LEU A 94 -4.77 -22.94 8.31
N GLU A 95 -5.24 -22.05 9.20
CA GLU A 95 -5.25 -22.25 10.66
C GLU A 95 -6.51 -23.00 11.16
N ALA A 96 -7.53 -23.14 10.32
CA ALA A 96 -8.79 -23.85 10.60
C ALA A 96 -8.71 -25.35 10.26
#